data_AF-A0A383BZX1-F1
#
_entry.id   AF-A0A383BZX1-F1
#
_cell.length_a   1.000
_cell.length_b   1.000
_cell.length_c   1.000
_cell.angle_alpha   90.00
_cell.angle_beta   90.00
_cell.angle_gamma   90.00
#
_symmetry.space_group_name_H-M   'P 1'
#
loop_
_entity.id
_entity.type
_entity.pdbx_description
1 polymer ?
#
loop_
_entity_poly.entity_id
_entity_poly.type
_entity_poly.pdbx_seq_one_letter_code
_entity_poly.pdbx_strand_id
1 'polypeptide(L)'
;MNYLKVSIGIFLALAASRFIPHPPNFTSLLALSFYIPALLGIRYLPVLLLSFAITDFFIGFHGLALFTWGSVIIIGLLSKYFVQSIISRISGALIGSLVFFLITNFGVWSLGIYGYTINGLILCYTLAIPFFSYSLISTFIFSGIIETVYKFLLIKKFSFIKL
;
A
#
# COMPACT_ATOMS: atom_id res chain seq x y z
N MET A 1 -11.58 20.78 -9.44
CA MET A 1 -10.47 21.32 -8.60
C MET A 1 -10.10 20.41 -7.43
N ASN A 2 -11.05 19.82 -6.67
CA ASN A 2 -10.69 18.96 -5.53
C ASN A 2 -10.05 17.62 -5.91
N TYR A 3 -10.51 16.96 -6.98
CA TYR A 3 -9.93 15.66 -7.41
C TYR A 3 -8.44 15.78 -7.74
N LEU A 4 -8.05 16.74 -8.58
CA LEU A 4 -6.65 16.95 -8.94
C LEU A 4 -5.75 17.24 -7.73
N LYS A 5 -6.21 18.11 -6.80
CA LYS A 5 -5.47 18.40 -5.56
C LYS A 5 -5.26 17.15 -4.71
N VAL A 6 -6.30 16.33 -4.56
CA VAL A 6 -6.21 15.05 -3.83
C VAL A 6 -5.26 14.09 -4.54
N SER A 7 -5.33 14.00 -5.87
CA SER A 7 -4.45 13.13 -6.65
C SER A 7 -2.97 13.51 -6.51
N ILE A 8 -2.67 14.81 -6.54
CA ILE A 8 -1.31 15.31 -6.29
C ILE A 8 -0.86 14.96 -4.87
N GLY A 9 -1.73 15.13 -3.87
CA GLY A 9 -1.42 14.75 -2.49
C GLY A 9 -1.11 13.26 -2.33
N ILE A 10 -1.88 12.38 -2.98
CA ILE A 10 -1.64 10.93 -3.01
C ILE A 10 -0.28 10.63 -3.64
N PHE A 11 0.01 11.23 -4.79
CA PHE A 11 1.29 11.05 -5.47
C PHE A 11 2.46 11.47 -4.59
N LEU A 12 2.40 12.67 -3.99
CA LEU A 12 3.46 13.19 -3.14
C LEU A 12 3.68 12.31 -1.89
N ALA A 13 2.61 11.85 -1.24
CA ALA A 13 2.72 10.98 -0.07
C ALA A 13 3.37 9.64 -0.42
N LEU A 14 2.98 9.04 -1.55
CA LEU A 14 3.55 7.79 -2.04
C LEU A 14 5.02 7.98 -2.44
N ALA A 15 5.32 9.00 -3.24
CA ALA A 15 6.65 9.30 -3.74
C ALA A 15 7.64 9.64 -2.61
N ALA A 16 7.23 10.44 -1.63
CA ALA A 16 8.07 10.79 -0.48
C ALA A 16 8.54 9.53 0.27
N SER A 17 7.63 8.57 0.50
CA SER A 17 7.99 7.33 1.18
C SER A 17 8.91 6.42 0.38
N ARG A 18 9.04 6.61 -0.95
CA ARG A 18 9.81 5.71 -1.85
C ARG A 18 11.16 6.28 -2.28
N PHE A 19 11.27 7.60 -2.41
CA PHE A 19 12.51 8.26 -2.82
C PHE A 19 13.39 8.65 -1.64
N ILE A 20 12.81 8.81 -0.45
CA ILE A 20 13.60 9.07 0.76
C ILE A 20 14.26 7.76 1.20
N PRO A 21 15.57 7.78 1.55
CA PRO A 21 16.25 6.60 2.07
C PRO A 21 15.49 5.98 3.25
N HIS A 22 15.22 4.70 3.12
CA HIS A 22 14.38 3.91 4.02
C HIS A 22 14.82 2.44 3.97
N PRO A 23 14.50 1.65 5.02
CA PRO A 23 14.73 0.22 4.99
C PRO A 23 13.96 -0.48 3.84
N PRO A 24 14.41 -1.65 3.37
CA PRO A 24 13.72 -2.41 2.34
C PRO A 24 12.24 -2.65 2.69
N ASN A 25 11.35 -2.40 1.74
CA ASN A 25 9.89 -2.50 1.88
C ASN A 25 9.25 -1.65 2.99
N PHE A 26 9.99 -0.76 3.65
CA PHE A 26 9.46 0.15 4.65
C PHE A 26 8.87 1.40 4.00
N THR A 27 7.73 1.26 3.34
CA THR A 27 7.07 2.35 2.58
C THR A 27 5.64 2.60 3.05
N SER A 28 5.04 3.73 2.66
CA SER A 28 3.62 4.03 2.90
C SER A 28 2.69 3.37 1.88
N LEU A 29 3.26 2.67 0.91
CA LEU A 29 2.61 2.08 -0.26
C LEU A 29 1.38 1.25 0.10
N LEU A 30 1.54 0.28 1.01
CA LEU A 30 0.48 -0.66 1.36
C LEU A 30 -0.65 0.01 2.13
N ALA A 31 -0.29 0.88 3.09
CA ALA A 31 -1.25 1.69 3.82
C ALA A 31 -2.04 2.59 2.85
N LEU A 32 -1.39 3.31 1.93
CA LEU A 32 -2.08 4.17 0.96
C LEU A 32 -2.95 3.35 -0.01
N SER A 33 -2.47 2.21 -0.49
CA SER A 33 -3.22 1.32 -1.39
C SER A 33 -4.53 0.86 -0.79
N PHE A 34 -4.57 0.67 0.53
CA PHE A 34 -5.78 0.35 1.27
C PHE A 34 -6.61 1.59 1.62
N TYR A 35 -6.01 2.60 2.26
CA TYR A 35 -6.72 3.70 2.88
C TYR A 35 -7.32 4.70 1.88
N ILE A 36 -6.64 4.93 0.75
CA ILE A 36 -7.14 5.89 -0.24
C ILE A 36 -8.47 5.40 -0.84
N PRO A 37 -8.61 4.14 -1.32
CA PRO A 37 -9.90 3.62 -1.74
C PRO A 37 -10.91 3.50 -0.59
N ALA A 38 -10.48 3.13 0.63
CA ALA A 38 -11.35 3.00 1.80
C ALA A 38 -12.02 4.33 2.21
N LEU A 39 -11.27 5.43 2.20
CA LEU A 39 -11.73 6.73 2.71
C LEU A 39 -12.22 7.68 1.60
N LEU A 40 -11.56 7.67 0.44
CA LEU A 40 -11.82 8.63 -0.64
C LEU A 40 -12.60 8.00 -1.82
N GLY A 41 -12.75 6.68 -1.80
CA GLY A 41 -13.48 5.88 -2.77
C GLY A 41 -12.59 5.26 -3.85
N ILE A 42 -13.06 4.15 -4.42
CA ILE A 42 -12.34 3.35 -5.44
C ILE A 42 -11.91 4.14 -6.68
N ARG A 43 -12.55 5.30 -6.94
CA ARG A 43 -12.20 6.25 -8.02
C ARG A 43 -10.76 6.79 -7.95
N TYR A 44 -10.08 6.66 -6.81
CA TYR A 44 -8.67 7.06 -6.65
C TYR A 44 -7.70 5.88 -6.81
N LEU A 45 -8.19 4.65 -6.99
CA LEU A 45 -7.34 3.50 -7.27
C LEU A 45 -6.51 3.68 -8.57
N PRO A 46 -7.06 4.22 -9.69
CA PRO A 46 -6.24 4.52 -10.87
C PRO A 46 -5.13 5.53 -10.58
N VAL A 47 -5.37 6.49 -9.67
CA VAL A 47 -4.37 7.49 -9.29
C VAL A 47 -3.23 6.85 -8.50
N LEU A 48 -3.53 5.92 -7.60
CA LEU A 48 -2.51 5.14 -6.91
C LEU A 48 -1.64 4.34 -7.89
N LEU A 49 -2.26 3.65 -8.84
CA LEU A 49 -1.54 2.87 -9.86
C LEU A 49 -0.67 3.75 -10.75
N LEU A 50 -1.20 4.90 -11.18
CA LEU A 50 -0.45 5.86 -11.97
C LEU A 50 0.73 6.44 -11.16
N SER A 51 0.50 6.77 -9.89
CA SER A 51 1.57 7.24 -8.99
C SER A 51 2.67 6.18 -8.86
N PHE A 52 2.27 4.92 -8.74
CA PHE A 52 3.18 3.78 -8.66
C PHE A 52 4.00 3.61 -9.94
N ALA A 53 3.34 3.60 -11.09
CA ALA A 53 3.97 3.47 -12.40
C ALA A 53 4.96 4.61 -12.67
N ILE A 54 4.61 5.85 -12.27
CA ILE A 54 5.52 7.00 -12.36
C ILE A 54 6.73 6.78 -11.43
N THR A 55 6.52 6.38 -10.18
CA THR A 55 7.67 6.14 -9.27
C THR A 55 8.56 4.99 -9.73
N ASP A 56 7.99 3.91 -10.27
CA ASP A 56 8.75 2.78 -10.83
C ASP A 56 9.54 3.21 -12.07
N PHE A 57 9.01 4.11 -12.90
CA PHE A 57 9.74 4.65 -14.05
C PHE A 57 11.04 5.37 -13.61
N PHE A 58 11.00 6.12 -12.51
CA PHE A 58 12.18 6.81 -11.97
C PHE A 58 13.14 5.90 -11.20
N ILE A 59 12.61 4.91 -10.45
CA ILE A 59 13.43 3.96 -9.67
C ILE A 59 14.08 2.91 -10.59
N GLY A 60 13.40 2.57 -11.68
CA GLY A 60 13.78 1.53 -12.62
C GLY A 60 12.70 0.44 -12.71
N PHE A 61 12.25 0.14 -13.93
CA PHE A 61 11.33 -0.96 -14.17
C PHE A 61 11.96 -2.30 -13.81
N HIS A 62 11.21 -3.13 -13.09
CA HIS A 62 11.63 -4.47 -12.68
C HIS A 62 10.59 -5.52 -13.08
N GLY A 63 11.02 -6.76 -13.31
CA GLY A 63 10.13 -7.87 -13.72
C GLY A 63 8.97 -8.15 -12.74
N LEU A 64 9.09 -7.68 -11.49
CA LEU A 64 8.05 -7.81 -10.46
C LEU A 64 6.96 -6.73 -10.52
N ALA A 65 7.06 -5.75 -11.41
CA ALA A 65 6.18 -4.58 -11.42
C ALA A 65 4.71 -4.99 -11.52
N LEU A 66 4.40 -5.93 -12.41
CA LEU A 66 3.02 -6.43 -12.58
C LEU A 66 2.45 -7.08 -11.31
N PHE A 67 3.26 -7.82 -10.56
CA PHE A 67 2.84 -8.43 -9.28
C PHE A 67 2.61 -7.35 -8.21
N THR A 68 3.46 -6.32 -8.17
CA THR A 68 3.27 -5.19 -7.25
C THR A 68 2.03 -4.37 -7.61
N TRP A 69 1.77 -4.09 -8.89
CA TRP A 69 0.58 -3.32 -9.30
C TRP A 69 -0.70 -4.13 -9.10
N GLY A 70 -0.67 -5.43 -9.43
CA GLY A 70 -1.79 -6.34 -9.23
C GLY A 70 -2.18 -6.47 -7.76
N SER A 71 -1.20 -6.55 -6.85
CA SER A 71 -1.48 -6.56 -5.41
C SER A 71 -2.06 -5.22 -4.93
N VAL A 72 -1.59 -4.07 -5.42
CA VAL A 72 -2.20 -2.76 -5.13
C VAL A 72 -3.67 -2.71 -5.54
N ILE A 73 -4.02 -3.25 -6.72
CA ILE A 73 -5.41 -3.36 -7.18
C ILE A 73 -6.24 -4.19 -6.21
N ILE A 74 -5.77 -5.38 -5.85
CA ILE A 74 -6.48 -6.30 -4.97
C ILE A 74 -6.68 -5.68 -3.58
N ILE A 75 -5.65 -5.08 -3.00
CA ILE A 75 -5.72 -4.39 -1.71
C ILE A 75 -6.73 -3.24 -1.77
N GLY A 76 -6.69 -2.44 -2.84
CA GLY A 76 -7.62 -1.33 -3.02
C GLY A 76 -9.07 -1.77 -3.13
N LEU A 77 -9.34 -2.87 -3.84
CA LEU A 77 -10.67 -3.47 -3.97
C LEU A 77 -11.15 -4.13 -2.67
N LEU A 78 -10.24 -4.75 -1.92
CA LEU A 78 -10.52 -5.37 -0.62
C LEU A 78 -10.92 -4.33 0.42
N SER A 79 -10.37 -3.13 0.34
CA SER A 79 -10.51 -2.10 1.37
C SER A 79 -11.96 -1.71 1.69
N LYS A 80 -12.86 -1.78 0.70
CA LYS A 80 -14.29 -1.47 0.86
C LYS A 80 -15.00 -2.36 1.90
N TYR A 81 -14.48 -3.55 2.18
CA TYR A 81 -15.06 -4.48 3.14
C TYR A 81 -14.67 -4.18 4.59
N PHE A 82 -13.70 -3.28 4.82
CA PHE A 82 -13.07 -3.03 6.11
C PHE A 82 -13.26 -1.59 6.61
N VAL A 83 -14.28 -0.86 6.12
CA VAL A 83 -14.45 0.58 6.39
C VAL A 83 -15.15 0.92 7.71
N GLN A 84 -15.72 -0.06 8.41
CA GLN A 84 -16.70 0.15 9.49
C GLN A 84 -16.10 0.79 10.74
N SER A 85 -14.84 0.50 11.09
CA SER A 85 -14.20 1.02 12.30
C SER A 85 -12.70 1.21 12.09
N ILE A 86 -12.04 1.91 13.01
CA ILE A 86 -10.57 2.07 13.00
C ILE A 86 -9.86 0.71 13.08
N ILE A 87 -10.37 -0.18 13.94
CA ILE A 87 -9.82 -1.54 14.08
C ILE A 87 -10.01 -2.31 12.76
N SER A 88 -11.20 -2.23 12.15
CA SER A 88 -11.47 -2.88 10.86
C SER A 88 -10.51 -2.39 9.77
N ARG A 89 -10.28 -1.07 9.67
CA ARG A 89 -9.38 -0.50 8.65
C ARG A 89 -7.92 -0.87 8.87
N ILE A 90 -7.41 -0.80 10.09
CA ILE A 90 -6.03 -1.20 10.40
C ILE A 90 -5.85 -2.69 10.10
N SER A 91 -6.77 -3.55 10.54
CA SER A 91 -6.74 -4.98 10.24
C SER A 91 -6.78 -5.24 8.73
N GLY A 92 -7.63 -4.52 7.99
CA GLY A 92 -7.71 -4.62 6.53
C GLY A 92 -6.42 -4.21 5.83
N ALA A 93 -5.74 -3.15 6.29
CA ALA A 93 -4.44 -2.73 5.76
C ALA A 93 -3.35 -3.78 6.03
N LEU A 94 -3.34 -4.37 7.24
CA LEU A 94 -2.40 -5.46 7.59
C LEU A 94 -2.66 -6.73 6.76
N ILE A 95 -3.92 -7.11 6.55
CA ILE A 95 -4.27 -8.18 5.60
C ILE A 95 -3.78 -7.83 4.20
N GLY A 96 -3.91 -6.56 3.79
CA GLY A 96 -3.35 -6.06 2.54
C GLY A 96 -1.83 -6.28 2.42
N SER A 97 -1.08 -6.08 3.50
CA SER A 97 0.36 -6.38 3.53
C SER A 97 0.67 -7.87 3.35
N LEU A 98 -0.17 -8.74 3.92
CA LEU A 98 -0.06 -10.19 3.72
C LEU A 98 -0.37 -10.57 2.27
N VAL A 99 -1.42 -9.99 1.67
CA VAL A 99 -1.75 -10.20 0.25
C VAL A 99 -0.60 -9.76 -0.66
N PHE A 100 0.01 -8.60 -0.38
CA PHE A 100 1.20 -8.14 -1.10
C PHE A 100 2.36 -9.13 -0.99
N PHE A 101 2.65 -9.59 0.23
CA PHE A 101 3.71 -10.58 0.49
C PHE A 101 3.50 -11.87 -0.32
N LEU A 102 2.27 -12.42 -0.33
CA LEU A 102 1.97 -13.63 -1.09
C LEU A 102 2.14 -13.39 -2.60
N ILE A 103 1.55 -12.33 -3.15
CA ILE A 103 1.56 -12.10 -4.60
C ILE A 103 2.96 -11.79 -5.12
N THR A 104 3.71 -10.94 -4.42
CA THR A 104 5.04 -10.50 -4.89
C THR A 104 6.08 -11.61 -4.80
N ASN A 105 6.05 -12.42 -3.74
CA ASN A 105 6.99 -13.54 -3.63
C ASN A 105 6.63 -14.71 -4.54
N PHE A 106 5.34 -14.94 -4.81
CA PHE A 106 4.95 -15.80 -5.91
C PHE A 106 5.52 -15.29 -7.24
N GLY A 107 5.49 -13.98 -7.47
CA GLY A 107 6.13 -13.33 -8.61
C GLY A 107 7.63 -13.63 -8.69
N VAL A 108 8.37 -13.43 -7.60
CA VAL A 108 9.82 -13.72 -7.51
C VAL A 108 10.12 -15.18 -7.88
N TRP A 109 9.36 -16.12 -7.32
CA TRP A 109 9.51 -17.53 -7.66
C TRP A 109 9.15 -17.83 -9.12
N SER A 110 8.08 -17.23 -9.65
CA SER A 110 7.63 -17.43 -11.03
C SER A 110 8.62 -16.91 -12.09
N LEU A 111 9.50 -15.98 -11.71
CA LEU A 111 10.61 -15.53 -12.57
C LEU A 111 11.80 -16.50 -12.57
N GLY A 112 11.73 -17.61 -11.83
CA GLY A 112 12.73 -18.67 -11.84
C GLY A 112 13.95 -18.43 -10.96
N ILE A 113 13.99 -17.34 -10.18
CA ILE A 113 15.15 -16.94 -9.36
C ILE A 113 15.57 -18.05 -8.37
N TYR A 114 14.60 -18.79 -7.82
CA TYR A 114 14.82 -19.89 -6.88
C TYR A 114 14.58 -21.28 -7.51
N GLY A 115 14.48 -21.35 -8.84
CA GLY A 115 14.13 -22.56 -9.59
C GLY A 115 12.64 -22.96 -9.47
N TYR A 116 12.14 -23.66 -10.49
CA TYR A 116 10.73 -24.07 -10.61
C TYR A 116 10.42 -25.34 -9.80
N THR A 117 10.77 -25.35 -8.52
CA THR A 117 10.51 -26.47 -7.61
C THR A 117 9.75 -26.03 -6.36
N ILE A 118 9.09 -26.97 -5.68
CA ILE A 118 8.40 -26.71 -4.40
C ILE A 118 9.40 -26.25 -3.33
N ASN A 119 10.61 -26.82 -3.30
CA ASN A 119 11.67 -26.38 -2.39
C ASN A 119 12.10 -24.94 -2.69
N GLY A 120 12.21 -24.58 -3.97
CA GLY A 120 12.47 -23.20 -4.40
C GLY A 120 11.38 -22.24 -3.97
N LEU A 121 10.11 -22.66 -4.04
CA LEU A 121 8.97 -21.87 -3.55
C LEU A 121 9.08 -21.62 -2.04
N ILE A 122 9.28 -22.68 -1.26
CA ILE A 122 9.42 -22.57 0.21
C ILE A 122 10.60 -21.65 0.55
N LEU A 123 11.75 -21.84 -0.10
CA LEU A 123 12.93 -21.02 0.12
C LEU A 123 12.69 -19.53 -0.22
N CYS A 124 12.00 -19.25 -1.32
CA CYS A 124 11.66 -17.88 -1.71
C CYS A 124 10.84 -17.18 -0.63
N TYR A 125 9.86 -17.88 -0.04
CA TYR A 125 9.00 -17.31 1.00
C TYR A 125 9.70 -17.17 2.34
N THR A 126 10.55 -18.14 2.74
CA THR A 126 11.28 -18.07 4.01
C THR A 126 12.27 -16.90 4.02
N LEU A 127 13.00 -16.70 2.93
CA LEU A 127 13.93 -15.58 2.78
C LEU A 127 13.22 -14.21 2.70
N ALA A 128 11.95 -14.20 2.34
CA ALA A 128 11.16 -12.98 2.25
C ALA A 128 10.57 -12.51 3.60
N ILE A 129 10.61 -13.35 4.66
CA ILE A 129 10.02 -13.04 5.98
C ILE A 129 10.57 -11.72 6.57
N PRO A 130 11.88 -11.41 6.55
CA PRO A 130 12.38 -10.14 7.08
C PRO A 130 11.78 -8.91 6.37
N PHE A 131 11.63 -8.99 5.05
CA PHE A 131 11.02 -7.94 4.24
C PHE A 131 9.52 -7.79 4.52
N PHE A 132 8.84 -8.90 4.80
CA PHE A 132 7.44 -8.87 5.24
C PHE A 132 7.30 -8.18 6.59
N SER A 133 8.20 -8.46 7.55
CA SER A 133 8.20 -7.79 8.85
C SER A 133 8.32 -6.27 8.70
N TYR A 134 9.21 -5.77 7.84
CA TYR A 134 9.30 -4.34 7.56
C TYR A 134 8.02 -3.77 6.94
N SER A 135 7.43 -4.50 5.98
CA SER A 135 6.17 -4.12 5.34
C SER A 135 5.02 -4.04 6.33
N LEU A 136 4.94 -4.99 7.26
CA LEU A 136 3.88 -5.09 8.26
C LEU A 136 4.01 -3.94 9.27
N ILE A 137 5.23 -3.69 9.77
CA ILE A 137 5.52 -2.59 10.70
C ILE A 137 5.24 -1.24 10.03
N SER A 138 5.73 -1.00 8.81
CA SER A 138 5.49 0.26 8.10
C SER A 138 4.01 0.46 7.84
N THR A 139 3.29 -0.58 7.42
CA THR A 139 1.84 -0.53 7.19
C THR A 139 1.11 -0.15 8.47
N PHE A 140 1.46 -0.73 9.61
CA PHE A 140 0.86 -0.38 10.90
C PHE A 140 1.10 1.10 11.25
N ILE A 141 2.36 1.56 11.15
CA ILE A 141 2.74 2.94 11.47
C ILE A 141 2.01 3.94 10.56
N PHE A 142 2.06 3.75 9.24
CA PHE A 142 1.40 4.65 8.29
C PHE A 142 -0.13 4.60 8.42
N SER A 143 -0.72 3.45 8.76
CA SER A 143 -2.15 3.37 9.09
C SER A 143 -2.50 4.24 10.29
N GLY A 144 -1.70 4.19 11.36
CA GLY A 144 -1.87 5.05 12.53
C GLY A 144 -1.79 6.53 12.20
N ILE A 145 -0.82 6.93 11.36
CA ILE A 145 -0.69 8.32 10.89
C ILE A 145 -1.94 8.75 10.12
N ILE A 146 -2.38 7.95 9.15
CA ILE A 146 -3.55 8.25 8.32
C ILE A 146 -4.83 8.36 9.18
N GLU A 147 -5.04 7.42 10.11
CA GLU A 147 -6.19 7.45 11.02
C GLU A 147 -6.20 8.69 11.91
N THR A 148 -5.03 9.09 12.42
CA THR A 148 -4.87 10.29 13.25
C THR A 148 -5.22 11.54 12.47
N VAL A 149 -4.66 11.69 11.26
CA VAL A 149 -4.96 12.81 10.37
C VAL A 149 -6.44 12.84 10.00
N TYR A 150 -7.02 11.69 9.65
CA TYR A 150 -8.42 11.57 9.28
C TYR A 150 -9.36 12.00 10.42
N LYS A 151 -9.14 11.50 11.64
CA LYS A 151 -9.94 11.91 12.82
C LYS A 151 -9.79 13.39 13.12
N PHE A 152 -8.58 13.94 13.04
CA PHE A 152 -8.35 15.36 13.29
C PHE A 152 -9.10 16.25 12.30
N LEU A 153 -9.10 15.89 11.01
CA LEU A 153 -9.85 16.60 9.97
C LEU A 153 -11.37 16.52 10.19
N LEU A 154 -11.88 15.36 10.63
CA LEU A 154 -13.29 15.20 10.98
C LEU A 154 -13.71 16.10 12.16
N ILE A 155 -12.90 16.16 13.21
CA ILE A 155 -13.17 17.01 14.39
C ILE A 155 -13.21 18.48 13.99
N LYS A 156 -12.24 18.96 13.20
CA LYS A 156 -12.23 20.35 12.72
C LYS A 156 -13.46 20.69 11.89
N LYS A 157 -13.87 19.79 10.98
CA LYS A 157 -15.08 19.97 10.17
C LYS A 157 -16.31 20.11 11.05
N PHE A 158 -16.43 19.30 12.10
CA PHE A 158 -17.57 19.36 13.02
C PHE A 158 -17.57 20.62 13.88
N SER A 159 -16.40 21.07 14.33
CA SER A 159 -16.25 22.33 15.07
C SER A 159 -16.64 23.56 14.24
N PHE A 160 -16.37 23.56 12.93
CA PHE A 160 -16.70 24.66 12.04
C PHE A 160 -18.20 24.73 11.70
N ILE A 161 -18.91 23.60 11.72
CA ILE A 161 -20.37 23.55 11.46
C ILE A 161 -21.18 24.03 12.67
N LYS A 162 -20.59 24.02 13.87
CA LYS A 162 -21.23 24.47 15.12
C LYS A 162 -21.05 25.96 15.44
N LEU A 163 -20.29 26.69 14.62
CA LEU A 163 -20.10 28.14 14.69
C LEU A 163 -20.90 28.82 13.58
#